data_AF-A0A6L7IGQ3-F1
#
_entry.id   AF-A0A6L7IGQ3-F1
#
_cell.length_a   1.000
_cell.length_b   1.000
_cell.length_c   1.000
_cell.angle_alpha   90.00
_cell.angle_beta   90.00
_cell.angle_gamma   90.00
#
_symmetry.space_group_name_H-M   'P 1'
#
loop_
_entity.id
_entity.type
_entity.pdbx_description
1 polymer ?
#
loop_
_entity_poly.entity_id
_entity_poly.type
_entity_poly.pdbx_seq_one_letter_code
_entity_poly.pdbx_strand_id
1 'polypeptide(L)'
;MGNMWNCIILDTKLKDGKKVCSIKNKEGNITYFDDIPEESLDDFVKDIEAKAKKEGKTANEYLDDLVIPKTRNPTQLDIDELAKIRNRFGAGKSKNVAFTKGEIGGKKIDLYSRSGEPKGTPKNFDNFTQLKPENYHYKNGPIPYYEYHTEQKQIEYLYNIFKHDKHVKGKIEIVSDLKICDNCADIILRFKKDFPNIEIVKIWVKEKL
;
A
#
# COMPACT_ATOMS: atom_id res chain seq x y z
N MET A 1 -28.25 -22.88 -4.59
CA MET A 1 -27.19 -22.12 -3.90
C MET A 1 -26.09 -21.91 -4.92
N GLY A 2 -25.92 -20.68 -5.43
CA GLY A 2 -24.88 -20.40 -6.42
C GLY A 2 -23.51 -20.57 -5.80
N ASN A 3 -22.62 -21.30 -6.46
CA ASN A 3 -21.27 -21.57 -5.99
C ASN A 3 -20.54 -20.24 -5.72
N MET A 4 -20.35 -19.93 -4.44
CA MET A 4 -19.84 -18.64 -3.92
C MET A 4 -18.38 -18.36 -4.36
N TRP A 5 -17.70 -19.40 -4.84
CA TRP A 5 -16.29 -19.45 -5.24
C TRP A 5 -16.05 -19.16 -6.72
N ASN A 6 -17.07 -18.75 -7.49
CA ASN A 6 -16.93 -18.40 -8.91
C ASN A 6 -15.97 -17.22 -9.21
N CYS A 7 -15.39 -16.60 -8.17
CA CYS A 7 -14.53 -15.42 -8.26
C CYS A 7 -13.17 -15.58 -7.58
N ILE A 8 -12.75 -16.79 -7.17
CA ILE A 8 -11.45 -17.04 -6.53
C ILE A 8 -10.72 -18.13 -7.31
N ILE A 9 -9.45 -17.91 -7.60
CA ILE A 9 -8.58 -18.91 -8.24
C ILE A 9 -7.81 -19.63 -7.12
N LEU A 10 -7.99 -20.95 -7.05
CA LEU A 10 -7.14 -21.84 -6.27
C LEU A 10 -6.03 -22.35 -7.18
N ASP A 11 -4.80 -21.90 -6.90
CA ASP A 11 -3.61 -22.31 -7.64
C ASP A 11 -2.82 -23.29 -6.77
N THR A 12 -2.43 -24.45 -7.32
CA THR A 12 -1.71 -25.49 -6.55
C THR A 12 -0.32 -25.70 -7.14
N LYS A 13 0.70 -25.60 -6.30
CA LYS A 13 2.11 -25.80 -6.69
C LYS A 13 2.82 -26.74 -5.72
N LEU A 14 3.87 -27.39 -6.19
CA LEU A 14 4.79 -28.15 -5.34
C LEU A 14 5.86 -27.23 -4.77
N LYS A 15 6.00 -27.21 -3.44
CA LYS A 15 7.04 -26.48 -2.71
C LYS A 15 7.66 -27.44 -1.69
N ASP A 16 8.96 -27.67 -1.79
CA ASP A 16 9.71 -28.59 -0.91
C ASP A 16 9.11 -30.00 -0.83
N GLY A 17 8.59 -30.51 -1.95
CA GLY A 17 7.93 -31.83 -2.03
C GLY A 17 6.52 -31.89 -1.45
N LYS A 18 5.97 -30.77 -0.97
CA LYS A 18 4.59 -30.66 -0.48
C LYS A 18 3.73 -29.86 -1.45
N LYS A 19 2.46 -30.23 -1.57
CA LYS A 19 1.49 -29.43 -2.32
C LYS A 19 1.02 -28.27 -1.46
N VAL A 20 1.08 -27.07 -2.03
CA VAL A 20 0.59 -25.85 -1.41
C VAL A 20 -0.32 -25.11 -2.37
N CYS A 21 -1.26 -24.37 -1.80
CA CYS A 21 -2.33 -23.66 -2.49
C CYS A 21 -2.19 -22.15 -2.27
N SER A 22 -2.61 -21.38 -3.28
CA SER A 22 -2.77 -19.93 -3.20
C SER A 22 -4.24 -19.57 -3.41
N ILE A 23 -4.73 -18.58 -2.66
CA ILE A 23 -6.04 -17.97 -2.85
C ILE A 23 -5.84 -16.65 -3.56
N LYS A 24 -6.34 -16.56 -4.79
CA LYS A 24 -6.22 -15.37 -5.64
C LYS A 24 -7.60 -14.82 -5.99
N ASN A 25 -7.69 -13.54 -6.33
CA ASN A 25 -8.92 -12.98 -6.91
C ASN A 25 -9.22 -13.57 -8.29
N LYS A 26 -10.39 -13.24 -8.83
CA LYS A 26 -10.89 -13.76 -10.10
C LYS A 26 -9.96 -13.49 -11.27
N GLU A 27 -9.29 -12.34 -11.26
CA GLU A 27 -8.36 -11.92 -12.30
C GLU A 27 -6.96 -12.54 -12.14
N GLY A 28 -6.70 -13.24 -11.02
CA GLY A 28 -5.43 -13.89 -10.73
C GLY A 28 -4.26 -12.94 -10.45
N ASN A 29 -4.52 -11.64 -10.34
CA ASN A 29 -3.51 -10.60 -10.15
C ASN A 29 -3.31 -10.21 -8.68
N ILE A 30 -4.25 -10.54 -7.79
CA ILE A 30 -4.13 -10.38 -6.34
C ILE A 30 -4.03 -11.76 -5.74
N THR A 31 -2.97 -12.01 -4.98
CA THR A 31 -2.84 -13.21 -4.16
C THR A 31 -3.16 -12.85 -2.72
N TYR A 32 -4.36 -13.17 -2.25
CA TYR A 32 -4.76 -12.87 -0.86
C TYR A 32 -3.92 -13.68 0.13
N PHE A 33 -3.65 -14.94 -0.21
CA PHE A 33 -2.85 -15.87 0.59
C PHE A 33 -2.06 -16.80 -0.33
N ASP A 34 -0.83 -17.13 0.06
CA ASP A 34 0.03 -18.06 -0.68
C ASP A 34 0.65 -19.08 0.28
N ASP A 35 1.12 -20.19 -0.29
CA ASP A 35 1.78 -21.30 0.40
C ASP A 35 0.92 -21.95 1.51
N ILE A 36 -0.40 -22.00 1.33
CA ILE A 36 -1.30 -22.72 2.23
C ILE A 36 -1.12 -24.22 2.01
N PRO A 37 -0.75 -25.05 3.00
CA PRO A 37 -0.69 -26.50 2.81
C PRO A 37 -2.02 -27.05 2.28
N GLU A 38 -2.00 -27.90 1.25
CA GLU A 38 -3.21 -28.44 0.60
C GLU A 38 -4.13 -29.11 1.63
N GLU A 39 -3.54 -29.82 2.61
CA GLU A 39 -4.25 -30.47 3.71
C GLU A 39 -5.00 -29.51 4.65
N SER A 40 -4.64 -28.23 4.65
CA SER A 40 -5.24 -27.21 5.52
C SER A 40 -6.18 -26.26 4.77
N LEU A 41 -6.28 -26.40 3.44
CA LEU A 41 -7.02 -25.47 2.60
C LEU A 41 -8.50 -25.40 2.99
N ASP A 42 -9.14 -26.55 3.22
CA ASP A 42 -10.56 -26.61 3.58
C ASP A 42 -10.87 -25.88 4.88
N ASP A 43 -10.02 -26.03 5.89
CA ASP A 43 -10.19 -25.37 7.18
C ASP A 43 -9.89 -23.88 7.09
N PHE A 44 -8.89 -23.51 6.28
CA PHE A 44 -8.58 -22.11 5.99
C PHE A 44 -9.74 -21.41 5.29
N VAL A 45 -10.36 -22.08 4.32
CA VAL A 45 -11.55 -21.59 3.61
C VAL A 45 -12.72 -21.41 4.58
N LYS A 46 -13.00 -22.40 5.43
CA LYS A 46 -14.07 -22.29 6.45
C LYS A 46 -13.83 -21.14 7.43
N ASP A 47 -12.59 -20.89 7.82
CA ASP A 47 -12.23 -19.76 8.68
C ASP A 47 -12.48 -18.41 8.01
N ILE A 48 -12.12 -18.26 6.73
CA ILE A 48 -12.47 -17.07 5.94
C ILE A 48 -13.99 -16.86 5.90
N GLU A 49 -14.75 -17.91 5.61
CA GLU A 49 -16.22 -17.83 5.55
C GLU A 49 -16.82 -17.46 6.91
N ALA A 50 -16.33 -18.04 8.00
CA ALA A 50 -16.79 -17.72 9.35
C ALA A 50 -16.49 -16.27 9.73
N LYS A 51 -15.30 -15.76 9.39
CA LYS A 51 -14.91 -14.36 9.61
C LYS A 51 -15.74 -13.40 8.78
N ALA A 52 -15.90 -13.68 7.49
CA ALA A 52 -16.74 -12.89 6.59
C ALA A 52 -18.18 -12.80 7.11
N LYS A 53 -18.77 -13.94 7.50
CA LYS A 53 -20.12 -14.01 8.08
C LYS A 53 -20.24 -13.21 9.38
N LYS A 54 -19.22 -13.26 10.24
CA LYS A 54 -19.18 -12.47 11.49
C LYS A 54 -19.20 -10.96 11.23
N GLU A 55 -18.61 -10.53 10.11
CA GLU A 55 -18.63 -9.13 9.68
C GLU A 55 -19.85 -8.77 8.80
N GLY A 56 -20.77 -9.71 8.57
CA GLY A 56 -21.93 -9.50 7.71
C GLY A 56 -21.60 -9.36 6.22
N LYS A 57 -20.45 -9.91 5.79
CA LYS A 57 -19.91 -9.81 4.43
C LYS A 57 -19.87 -11.17 3.75
N THR A 58 -19.81 -11.17 2.42
CA THR A 58 -19.39 -12.34 1.64
C THR A 58 -17.88 -12.59 1.80
N ALA A 59 -17.42 -13.81 1.51
CA ALA A 59 -15.99 -14.13 1.53
C ALA A 59 -15.18 -13.22 0.59
N ASN A 60 -15.71 -12.90 -0.58
CA ASN A 60 -15.05 -12.00 -1.54
C ASN A 60 -14.93 -10.58 -0.98
N GLU A 61 -16.02 -10.00 -0.44
CA GLU A 61 -15.97 -8.67 0.19
C GLU A 61 -15.00 -8.63 1.37
N TYR A 62 -14.98 -9.69 2.18
CA TYR A 62 -14.02 -9.82 3.27
C TYR A 62 -12.57 -9.85 2.78
N LEU A 63 -12.27 -10.66 1.75
CA LEU A 63 -10.95 -10.75 1.15
C LEU A 63 -10.53 -9.44 0.47
N ASP A 64 -11.47 -8.76 -0.19
CA ASP A 64 -11.25 -7.44 -0.78
C ASP A 64 -10.93 -6.40 0.29
N ASP A 65 -11.62 -6.42 1.43
CA ASP A 65 -11.32 -5.54 2.56
C ASP A 65 -9.92 -5.79 3.16
N LEU A 66 -9.40 -7.02 3.10
CA LEU A 66 -8.02 -7.32 3.53
C LEU A 66 -6.97 -6.61 2.64
N VAL A 67 -7.33 -6.31 1.39
CA VAL A 67 -6.46 -5.62 0.43
C VAL A 67 -6.78 -4.14 0.26
N ILE A 68 -7.68 -3.59 1.09
CA ILE A 68 -7.93 -2.15 1.15
C ILE A 68 -7.02 -1.49 2.19
N PRO A 69 -6.30 -0.40 1.84
CA PRO A 69 -5.55 0.39 2.82
C PRO A 69 -6.47 0.96 3.90
N LYS A 70 -6.11 0.74 5.17
CA LYS A 70 -6.87 1.22 6.34
C LYS A 70 -6.70 2.73 6.52
N THR A 71 -7.50 3.31 7.43
CA THR A 71 -7.38 4.72 7.83
C THR A 71 -7.40 4.86 9.35
N ARG A 72 -6.74 5.89 9.88
CA ARG A 72 -6.87 6.33 11.28
C ARG A 72 -6.79 7.85 11.38
N ASN A 73 -7.27 8.40 12.49
CA ASN A 73 -7.11 9.82 12.78
C ASN A 73 -5.64 10.18 13.06
N PRO A 74 -5.19 11.39 12.68
CA PRO A 74 -3.85 11.86 13.02
C PRO A 74 -3.69 12.07 14.52
N THR A 75 -2.47 11.83 15.00
CA THR A 75 -2.02 12.13 16.36
C THR A 75 -1.24 13.44 16.39
N GLN A 76 -0.98 14.00 17.58
CA GLN A 76 -0.12 15.18 17.70
C GLN A 76 1.30 14.92 17.18
N LEU A 77 1.83 13.71 17.34
CA LEU A 77 3.15 13.35 16.81
C LEU A 77 3.17 13.39 15.27
N ASP A 78 2.08 12.99 14.62
CA ASP A 78 1.95 13.07 13.16
C ASP A 78 2.00 14.54 12.69
N ILE A 79 1.27 15.41 13.39
CA ILE A 79 1.20 16.86 13.14
C ILE A 79 2.58 17.51 13.32
N ASP A 80 3.24 17.25 14.46
CA ASP A 80 4.54 17.82 14.78
C ASP A 80 5.63 17.38 13.79
N GLU A 81 5.57 16.12 13.35
CA GLU A 81 6.50 15.58 12.36
C GLU A 81 6.31 16.22 10.98
N LEU A 82 5.06 16.35 10.53
CA LEU A 82 4.77 17.05 9.27
C LEU A 82 5.24 18.51 9.32
N ALA A 83 5.06 19.21 10.44
CA ALA A 83 5.56 20.57 10.62
C ALA A 83 7.10 20.66 10.49
N LYS A 84 7.83 19.70 11.09
CA LYS A 84 9.30 19.61 10.92
C LYS A 84 9.70 19.38 9.47
N ILE A 85 9.00 18.50 8.76
CA ILE A 85 9.27 18.19 7.35
C ILE A 85 8.98 19.42 6.46
N ARG A 86 7.85 20.11 6.71
CA ARG A 86 7.48 21.35 6.02
C ARG A 86 8.57 22.40 6.14
N ASN A 87 9.12 22.59 7.34
CA ASN A 87 10.24 23.51 7.57
C ASN A 87 11.53 23.02 6.90
N ARG A 88 11.87 21.73 7.07
CA ARG A 88 13.08 21.10 6.49
C ARG A 88 13.17 21.28 4.98
N PHE A 89 12.06 21.12 4.27
CA PHE A 89 12.02 21.19 2.81
C PHE A 89 11.57 22.56 2.26
N GLY A 90 11.38 23.56 3.12
CA GLY A 90 10.93 24.89 2.70
C GLY A 90 9.63 24.83 1.90
N ALA A 91 8.66 24.02 2.35
CA ALA A 91 7.45 23.75 1.58
C ALA A 91 6.46 24.93 1.49
N GLY A 92 6.69 26.00 2.27
CA GLY A 92 5.84 27.20 2.28
C GLY A 92 4.41 26.86 2.70
N LYS A 93 3.41 27.54 2.13
CA LYS A 93 1.97 27.23 2.37
C LYS A 93 1.31 26.44 1.24
N SER A 94 1.98 26.31 0.09
CA SER A 94 1.38 25.82 -1.16
C SER A 94 1.77 24.41 -1.55
N LYS A 95 2.85 23.87 -0.97
CA LYS A 95 3.28 22.49 -1.24
C LYS A 95 2.80 21.56 -0.14
N ASN A 96 2.42 20.35 -0.54
CA ASN A 96 2.11 19.23 0.34
C ASN A 96 3.41 18.68 0.93
N VAL A 97 3.37 18.19 2.15
CA VAL A 97 4.39 17.30 2.69
C VAL A 97 3.76 16.02 3.22
N ALA A 98 4.47 14.92 3.05
CA ALA A 98 4.04 13.65 3.60
C ALA A 98 5.24 12.84 4.07
N PHE A 99 4.98 11.91 4.96
CA PHE A 99 5.95 10.90 5.36
C PHE A 99 5.36 9.49 5.35
N THR A 100 6.24 8.52 5.19
CA THR A 100 5.93 7.10 5.33
C THR A 100 6.87 6.48 6.35
N LYS A 101 6.31 5.90 7.41
CA LYS A 101 7.09 5.22 8.46
C LYS A 101 6.59 3.81 8.69
N GLY A 102 7.50 2.93 9.10
CA GLY A 102 7.17 1.56 9.48
C GLY A 102 8.30 0.59 9.18
N GLU A 103 7.95 -0.65 8.87
CA GLU A 103 8.89 -1.72 8.57
C GLU A 103 8.32 -2.65 7.50
N ILE A 104 9.13 -2.98 6.49
CA ILE A 104 8.79 -3.95 5.45
C ILE A 104 9.98 -4.89 5.27
N GLY A 105 9.77 -6.20 5.41
CA GLY A 105 10.80 -7.22 5.20
C GLY A 105 12.03 -7.04 6.09
N GLY A 106 11.85 -6.64 7.34
CA GLY A 106 12.95 -6.34 8.28
C GLY A 106 13.66 -5.00 8.01
N LYS A 107 13.24 -4.23 6.99
CA LYS A 107 13.81 -2.92 6.67
C LYS A 107 12.95 -1.82 7.26
N LYS A 108 13.57 -0.96 8.08
CA LYS A 108 12.94 0.26 8.55
C LYS A 108 12.64 1.19 7.37
N ILE A 109 11.40 1.65 7.29
CA ILE A 109 10.91 2.64 6.34
C ILE A 109 10.79 3.98 7.06
N ASP A 110 11.44 5.00 6.51
CA ASP A 110 11.44 6.37 7.03
C ASP A 110 11.61 7.35 5.87
N LEU A 111 10.51 7.60 5.16
CA LEU A 111 10.48 8.40 3.93
C LEU A 111 9.82 9.74 4.22
N TYR A 112 10.41 10.81 3.71
CA TYR A 112 9.90 12.17 3.76
C TYR A 112 9.86 12.74 2.36
N SER A 113 8.77 13.41 2.02
CA SER A 113 8.56 13.97 0.69
C SER A 113 7.84 15.30 0.74
N ARG A 114 8.18 16.19 -0.18
CA ARG A 114 7.48 17.44 -0.50
C ARG A 114 6.97 17.39 -1.94
N SER A 115 5.75 17.88 -2.19
CA SER A 115 5.18 17.85 -3.54
C SER A 115 5.82 18.89 -4.49
N GLY A 116 5.71 18.59 -5.78
CA GLY A 116 6.20 19.43 -6.86
C GLY A 116 7.51 18.92 -7.47
N GLU A 117 7.80 19.42 -8.65
CA GLU A 117 8.99 19.05 -9.40
C GLU A 117 10.26 19.53 -8.67
N PRO A 118 11.27 18.65 -8.51
CA PRO A 118 12.54 19.02 -7.88
C PRO A 118 13.23 20.12 -8.69
N LYS A 119 13.48 21.26 -8.05
CA LYS A 119 14.35 22.30 -8.57
C LYS A 119 15.51 22.47 -7.58
N GLY A 120 16.70 21.97 -7.94
CA GLY A 120 17.89 22.01 -7.08
C GLY A 120 18.29 20.63 -6.52
N THR A 121 18.91 20.60 -5.33
CA THR A 121 19.45 19.36 -4.75
C THR A 121 18.34 18.46 -4.17
N PRO A 122 18.42 17.12 -4.33
CA PRO A 122 17.38 16.18 -3.87
C PRO A 122 17.02 16.31 -2.38
N LYS A 123 17.99 16.69 -1.54
CA LYS A 123 17.83 16.86 -0.08
C LYS A 123 16.79 17.90 0.32
N ASN A 124 16.35 18.76 -0.60
CA ASN A 124 15.34 19.79 -0.36
C ASN A 124 13.90 19.34 -0.71
N PHE A 125 13.73 18.14 -1.26
CA PHE A 125 12.44 17.62 -1.72
C PHE A 125 12.10 16.27 -1.12
N ASP A 126 13.08 15.38 -1.02
CA ASP A 126 12.90 14.01 -0.56
C ASP A 126 14.12 13.57 0.26
N ASN A 127 13.94 12.67 1.22
CA ASN A 127 15.05 12.03 1.93
C ASN A 127 15.48 10.68 1.30
N PHE A 128 14.92 10.34 0.13
CA PHE A 128 15.18 9.11 -0.60
C PHE A 128 15.54 9.43 -2.07
N THR A 129 16.14 8.45 -2.76
CA THR A 129 16.47 8.60 -4.17
C THR A 129 15.19 8.60 -5.00
N GLN A 130 14.85 9.77 -5.55
CA GLN A 130 13.66 9.91 -6.37
C GLN A 130 13.82 9.16 -7.70
N LEU A 131 12.79 8.40 -8.07
CA LEU A 131 12.68 7.80 -9.39
C LEU A 131 12.21 8.86 -10.38
N LYS A 132 12.72 8.82 -11.61
CA LYS A 132 12.20 9.69 -12.65
C LYS A 132 10.80 9.19 -13.08
N PRO A 133 9.83 10.08 -13.39
CA PRO A 133 8.46 9.68 -13.71
C PRO A 133 8.33 8.64 -14.83
N GLU A 134 9.22 8.67 -15.83
CA GLU A 134 9.24 7.68 -16.91
C GLU A 134 9.45 6.23 -16.43
N ASN A 135 10.02 6.07 -15.23
CA ASN A 135 10.31 4.79 -14.59
C ASN A 135 9.26 4.36 -13.57
N TYR A 136 8.20 5.14 -13.38
CA TYR A 136 7.12 4.79 -12.46
C TYR A 136 6.35 3.56 -12.94
N HIS A 137 6.06 2.65 -12.01
CA HIS A 137 5.27 1.46 -12.26
C HIS A 137 3.77 1.80 -12.36
N TYR A 138 3.29 2.68 -11.49
CA TYR A 138 1.90 3.15 -11.46
C TYR A 138 1.70 4.41 -12.31
N LYS A 139 2.54 4.62 -13.34
CA LYS A 139 2.45 5.75 -14.29
C LYS A 139 1.10 5.90 -15.01
N ASN A 140 0.32 4.82 -15.10
CA ASN A 140 -1.04 4.82 -15.62
C ASN A 140 -2.09 5.01 -14.51
N GLY A 141 -1.78 5.75 -13.44
CA GLY A 141 -2.81 6.31 -12.57
C GLY A 141 -3.78 7.17 -13.39
N PRO A 142 -5.00 7.47 -12.89
CA PRO A 142 -6.04 8.09 -13.71
C PRO A 142 -5.64 9.45 -14.34
N ILE A 143 -4.60 10.14 -13.84
CA ILE A 143 -4.23 11.49 -14.31
C ILE A 143 -2.69 11.70 -14.38
N PRO A 144 -2.10 11.97 -15.56
CA PRO A 144 -0.64 12.16 -15.77
C PRO A 144 0.01 13.36 -15.04
N TYR A 145 -0.77 14.33 -14.58
CA TYR A 145 -0.22 15.57 -13.98
C TYR A 145 0.20 15.45 -12.50
N TYR A 146 0.09 14.26 -11.91
CA TYR A 146 0.32 14.04 -10.47
C TYR A 146 1.61 13.28 -10.13
N GLU A 147 2.54 13.17 -11.09
CA GLU A 147 3.82 12.46 -10.95
C GLU A 147 4.70 12.96 -9.79
N TYR A 148 4.49 14.21 -9.37
CA TYR A 148 5.24 14.85 -8.30
C TYR A 148 4.46 14.97 -6.98
N HIS A 149 3.37 14.22 -6.83
CA HIS A 149 2.71 14.08 -5.55
C HIS A 149 3.58 13.30 -4.57
N THR A 150 3.48 13.65 -3.29
CA THR A 150 4.31 13.07 -2.24
C THR A 150 4.06 11.56 -2.07
N GLU A 151 2.80 11.15 -2.15
CA GLU A 151 2.36 9.76 -2.02
C GLU A 151 2.77 8.96 -3.24
N GLN A 152 2.65 9.53 -4.45
CA GLN A 152 3.13 8.91 -5.69
C GLN A 152 4.62 8.60 -5.59
N LYS A 153 5.45 9.61 -5.26
CA LYS A 153 6.91 9.44 -5.14
C LYS A 153 7.30 8.37 -4.13
N GLN A 154 6.65 8.35 -2.97
CA GLN A 154 6.95 7.37 -1.92
C GLN A 154 6.53 5.95 -2.29
N ILE A 155 5.33 5.77 -2.87
CA ILE A 155 4.85 4.45 -3.31
C ILE A 155 5.71 3.89 -4.44
N GLU A 156 6.09 4.71 -5.42
CA GLU A 156 6.97 4.29 -6.51
C GLU A 156 8.35 3.89 -6.01
N TYR A 157 8.90 4.65 -5.05
CA TYR A 157 10.15 4.30 -4.39
C TYR A 157 10.05 2.95 -3.67
N LEU A 158 8.98 2.73 -2.89
CA LEU A 158 8.73 1.46 -2.21
C LEU A 158 8.57 0.30 -3.20
N TYR A 159 7.80 0.50 -4.27
CA TYR A 159 7.67 -0.50 -5.34
C TYR A 159 9.03 -0.88 -5.88
N ASN A 160 9.88 0.09 -6.23
CA ASN A 160 11.17 -0.20 -6.83
C ASN A 160 12.10 -1.00 -5.91
N ILE A 161 12.00 -0.82 -4.59
CA ILE A 161 12.77 -1.60 -3.61
C ILE A 161 12.27 -3.04 -3.51
N PHE A 162 10.95 -3.24 -3.52
CA PHE A 162 10.33 -4.52 -3.20
C PHE A 162 9.81 -5.30 -4.41
N LYS A 163 9.88 -4.75 -5.63
CA LYS A 163 9.30 -5.34 -6.85
C LYS A 163 9.68 -6.79 -7.14
N HIS A 164 10.82 -7.26 -6.63
CA HIS A 164 11.32 -8.62 -6.80
C HIS A 164 10.81 -9.63 -5.75
N ASP A 165 10.19 -9.16 -4.66
CA ASP A 165 9.58 -9.99 -3.62
C ASP A 165 8.16 -9.50 -3.31
N LYS A 166 7.18 -10.12 -3.96
CA LYS A 166 5.75 -9.82 -3.78
C LYS A 166 5.18 -10.40 -2.48
N HIS A 167 5.92 -11.29 -1.81
CA HIS A 167 5.48 -11.91 -0.56
C HIS A 167 5.97 -11.17 0.68
N VAL A 168 6.79 -10.13 0.49
CA VAL A 168 7.34 -9.32 1.58
C VAL A 168 6.24 -8.83 2.52
N LYS A 169 6.47 -9.01 3.82
CA LYS A 169 5.52 -8.66 4.87
C LYS A 169 5.93 -7.37 5.55
N GLY A 170 4.97 -6.62 6.09
CA GLY A 170 5.30 -5.42 6.83
C GLY A 170 4.11 -4.59 7.21
N LYS A 171 4.39 -3.44 7.81
CA LYS A 171 3.42 -2.41 8.11
C LYS A 171 4.02 -1.04 7.85
N ILE A 172 3.28 -0.20 7.14
CA ILE A 172 3.62 1.21 6.95
C ILE A 172 2.42 2.10 7.22
N GLU A 173 2.72 3.31 7.67
CA GLU A 173 1.77 4.40 7.78
C GLU A 173 2.20 5.52 6.84
N ILE A 174 1.28 5.95 5.98
CA ILE A 174 1.46 7.08 5.06
C ILE A 174 0.67 8.25 5.64
N VAL A 175 1.39 9.28 6.07
CA VAL A 175 0.84 10.45 6.73
C VAL A 175 1.05 11.65 5.83
N SER A 176 -0.04 12.28 5.42
CA SER A 176 -0.04 13.46 4.55
C SER A 176 -0.60 14.68 5.28
N ASP A 177 -0.09 15.87 5.00
CA ASP A 177 -0.62 17.09 5.60
C ASP A 177 -1.89 17.62 4.91
N LEU A 178 -2.16 17.19 3.68
CA LEU A 178 -3.46 17.38 3.03
C LEU A 178 -4.19 16.06 2.88
N LYS A 179 -5.50 16.14 2.63
CA LYS A 179 -6.29 14.98 2.25
C LYS A 179 -5.68 14.32 1.01
N ILE A 180 -5.36 13.04 1.13
CA ILE A 180 -4.88 12.21 0.02
C ILE A 180 -5.93 12.24 -1.10
N CYS A 181 -5.55 12.71 -2.28
CA CYS A 181 -6.46 12.81 -3.43
C CYS A 181 -6.77 11.43 -4.02
N ASP A 182 -7.82 11.35 -4.83
CA ASP A 182 -8.31 10.09 -5.41
C ASP A 182 -7.24 9.38 -6.25
N ASN A 183 -6.41 10.14 -6.99
CA ASN A 183 -5.28 9.58 -7.73
C ASN A 183 -4.26 8.91 -6.81
N CYS A 184 -3.83 9.59 -5.74
CA CYS A 184 -2.90 8.99 -4.78
C CYS A 184 -3.51 7.82 -4.01
N ALA A 185 -4.81 7.88 -3.72
CA ALA A 185 -5.53 6.76 -3.10
C ALA A 185 -5.56 5.53 -4.02
N ASP A 186 -5.77 5.70 -5.33
CA ASP A 186 -5.70 4.63 -6.32
C ASP A 186 -4.31 3.99 -6.39
N ILE A 187 -3.25 4.80 -6.47
CA ILE A 187 -1.87 4.28 -6.50
C ILE A 187 -1.53 3.50 -5.22
N ILE A 188 -1.91 4.01 -4.04
CA ILE A 188 -1.70 3.29 -2.77
C ILE A 188 -2.46 1.95 -2.78
N LEU A 189 -3.70 1.93 -3.32
CA LEU A 189 -4.49 0.70 -3.46
C LEU A 189 -3.82 -0.29 -4.41
N ARG A 190 -3.32 0.16 -5.56
CA ARG A 190 -2.60 -0.69 -6.52
C ARG A 190 -1.32 -1.26 -5.92
N PHE A 191 -0.58 -0.47 -5.15
CA PHE A 191 0.57 -0.96 -4.40
C PHE A 191 0.17 -2.01 -3.35
N LYS A 192 -0.92 -1.79 -2.62
CA LYS A 192 -1.44 -2.79 -1.68
C LYS A 192 -1.85 -4.10 -2.38
N LYS A 193 -2.40 -4.02 -3.60
CA LYS A 193 -2.75 -5.19 -4.42
C LYS A 193 -1.51 -5.97 -4.86
N ASP A 194 -0.44 -5.27 -5.25
CA ASP A 194 0.83 -5.90 -5.61
C ASP A 194 1.57 -6.49 -4.41
N PHE A 195 1.36 -5.93 -3.22
CA PHE A 195 2.01 -6.35 -1.96
C PHE A 195 0.98 -6.62 -0.86
N PRO A 196 0.21 -7.71 -1.00
CA PRO A 196 -0.95 -7.99 -0.15
C PRO A 196 -0.55 -8.21 1.32
N ASN A 197 0.68 -8.64 1.59
CA ASN A 197 1.19 -8.88 2.94
C ASN A 197 1.72 -7.62 3.66
N ILE A 198 1.67 -6.44 3.03
CA ILE A 198 2.03 -5.17 3.66
C ILE A 198 0.76 -4.49 4.19
N GLU A 199 0.63 -4.32 5.50
CA GLU A 199 -0.43 -3.47 6.06
C GLU A 199 -0.12 -2.00 5.76
N ILE A 200 -1.09 -1.29 5.19
CA ILE A 200 -0.97 0.15 4.89
C ILE A 200 -2.07 0.89 5.63
N VAL A 201 -1.66 1.89 6.40
CA VAL A 201 -2.58 2.83 7.05
C VAL A 201 -2.37 4.20 6.43
N LYS A 202 -3.46 4.83 5.98
CA LYS A 202 -3.48 6.19 5.45
C LYS A 202 -3.95 7.16 6.54
N ILE A 203 -3.21 8.24 6.70
CA ILE A 203 -3.51 9.32 7.64
C ILE A 203 -3.40 10.64 6.88
N TRP A 204 -4.33 11.56 7.14
CA TRP A 204 -4.17 12.94 6.69
C TRP A 204 -4.54 13.93 7.78
N VAL A 205 -3.86 15.08 7.77
CA VAL A 205 -4.18 16.21 8.63
C VAL A 205 -5.18 17.10 7.89
N LYS A 206 -6.25 17.52 8.59
CA LYS A 206 -7.29 18.39 8.01
C LYS A 206 -6.95 19.87 8.15
N GLU A 207 -6.07 20.21 9.09
CA GLU A 207 -5.63 21.57 9.37
C GLU A 207 -4.37 21.92 8.58
N LYS A 208 -4.32 23.15 8.06
CA LYS A 208 -3.11 23.70 7.46
C LYS A 208 -2.07 23.88 8.57
N LEU A 209 -1.05 23.03 8.55
CA LEU A 209 0.19 23.16 9.32
C LEU A 209 0.98 24.42 8.94
#